data_AF-A0A136LNU9-F1
#
_entry.id   AF-A0A136LNU9-F1
#
_cell.length_a   1.000
_cell.length_b   1.000
_cell.length_c   1.000
_cell.angle_alpha   90.00
_cell.angle_beta   90.00
_cell.angle_gamma   90.00
#
_symmetry.space_group_name_H-M   'P 1'
#
loop_
_entity.id
_entity.type
_entity.pdbx_description
1 polymer ?
#
loop_
_entity_poly.entity_id
_entity_poly.type
_entity_poly.pdbx_seq_one_letter_code
_entity_poly.pdbx_strand_id
1 'polypeptide(L)'
;MLGSYEDQTPLNSALASGARGRDSGTLYIRPGESLPIRVRLVRTENQLTKAIKVRADAYGRHTPGFADALRVIEPDDVERSSLVLLAESKVTGEAVGTLRIHTNFDGPTYLERILTLPEFLRGAAIAYVTRLAVVSGPNGSSVKLALFKALYRYCLATQISWILAVAREPVDRDFVRLGFLDILPEGTKLRRPDDFGEVDVRPLYFDVLEAEHKWRGTRHPLYDFMVRKVHPDIEIFTSVSSSWATPRQSRIRRSIREGFLPEAFQIMAV
;
A
#
# COMPACT_ATOMS: atom_id res chain seq x y z
N MET A 1 35.44 19.55 -63.66
CA MET A 1 36.22 18.32 -63.46
C MET A 1 35.54 17.56 -62.33
N LEU A 2 34.63 16.60 -62.60
CA LEU A 2 34.91 15.19 -62.98
C LEU A 2 35.88 14.54 -61.97
N GLY A 3 35.57 13.49 -61.20
CA GLY A 3 34.40 12.60 -61.01
C GLY A 3 34.38 12.10 -59.55
N SER A 4 33.33 11.57 -58.91
CA SER A 4 32.41 10.46 -59.23
C SER A 4 33.10 9.12 -59.52
N TYR A 5 32.95 8.15 -58.60
CA TYR A 5 32.76 6.69 -58.76
C TYR A 5 32.81 6.09 -57.33
N GLU A 6 31.70 5.74 -56.66
CA GLU A 6 30.95 4.46 -56.76
C GLU A 6 31.86 3.23 -56.64
N ASP A 7 31.57 2.13 -55.94
CA ASP A 7 30.46 1.59 -55.14
C ASP A 7 30.95 0.17 -54.73
N GLN A 8 30.14 -0.60 -53.99
CA GLN A 8 30.12 -2.08 -53.92
C GLN A 8 30.79 -2.78 -52.71
N THR A 9 30.00 -3.02 -51.68
CA THR A 9 29.79 -4.38 -51.10
C THR A 9 29.09 -5.27 -52.16
N PRO A 10 29.01 -6.63 -52.08
CA PRO A 10 29.24 -7.55 -50.94
C PRO A 10 29.98 -8.86 -51.30
N LEU A 11 30.22 -9.78 -50.33
CA LEU A 11 30.05 -11.22 -50.54
C LEU A 11 30.14 -12.06 -49.25
N ASN A 12 29.25 -13.05 -49.23
CA ASN A 12 28.91 -13.98 -48.17
C ASN A 12 29.91 -15.14 -48.00
N SER A 13 29.85 -15.69 -46.78
CA SER A 13 29.67 -17.12 -46.45
C SER A 13 30.84 -17.91 -45.83
N ALA A 14 30.41 -18.80 -44.91
CA ALA A 14 31.05 -20.03 -44.43
C ALA A 14 32.02 -19.88 -43.23
N LEU A 15 31.91 -20.55 -42.07
CA LEU A 15 31.08 -21.64 -41.50
C LEU A 15 31.17 -21.47 -39.96
N ALA A 16 30.09 -21.42 -39.18
CA ALA A 16 29.31 -22.56 -38.63
C ALA A 16 30.13 -23.65 -37.89
N SER A 17 30.12 -23.64 -36.55
CA SER A 17 29.92 -24.85 -35.71
C SER A 17 29.77 -24.52 -34.22
N GLY A 18 28.76 -25.12 -33.55
CA GLY A 18 28.67 -25.18 -32.08
C GLY A 18 27.33 -24.74 -31.48
N ALA A 19 26.20 -25.28 -31.94
CA ALA A 19 25.46 -26.31 -31.21
C ALA A 19 24.87 -25.93 -29.83
N ARG A 20 23.61 -25.51 -29.87
CA ARG A 20 22.47 -26.10 -29.13
C ARG A 20 22.54 -26.12 -27.59
N GLY A 21 21.96 -25.10 -26.98
CA GLY A 21 21.08 -25.25 -25.82
C GLY A 21 19.67 -24.82 -26.22
N ARG A 22 18.78 -25.76 -26.55
CA ARG A 22 17.33 -25.48 -26.60
C ARG A 22 16.85 -25.46 -25.15
N ASP A 23 16.94 -24.31 -24.51
CA ASP A 23 16.10 -24.04 -23.35
C ASP A 23 14.82 -23.37 -23.87
N SER A 24 13.80 -24.19 -24.14
CA SER A 24 12.44 -23.71 -24.30
C SER A 24 11.88 -23.36 -22.91
N GLY A 25 12.55 -22.45 -22.22
CA GLY A 25 11.99 -21.73 -21.09
C GLY A 25 11.07 -20.66 -21.66
N THR A 26 9.77 -20.80 -21.43
CA THR A 26 8.80 -19.72 -21.63
C THR A 26 9.43 -18.41 -21.16
N LEU A 27 9.70 -17.49 -22.09
CA LEU A 27 10.25 -16.18 -21.78
C LEU A 27 9.17 -15.43 -21.00
N TYR A 28 9.14 -15.61 -19.68
CA TYR A 28 8.23 -14.89 -18.80
C TYR A 28 8.69 -13.44 -18.81
N ILE A 29 8.14 -12.65 -19.72
CA ILE A 29 8.30 -11.20 -19.73
C ILE A 29 7.64 -10.73 -18.43
N ARG A 30 8.45 -10.39 -17.43
CA ARG A 30 7.96 -9.69 -16.24
C ARG A 30 7.45 -8.34 -16.73
N PRO A 31 6.14 -8.03 -16.68
CA PRO A 31 5.60 -6.82 -17.30
C PRO A 31 5.99 -5.51 -16.60
N GLY A 32 6.99 -5.52 -15.72
CA GLY A 32 7.28 -4.40 -14.84
C GLY A 32 8.64 -4.46 -14.17
N GLU A 33 9.02 -3.32 -13.61
CA GLU A 33 10.26 -3.10 -12.85
C GLU A 33 10.14 -3.76 -11.47
N SER A 34 11.12 -4.58 -11.10
CA SER A 34 11.10 -5.26 -9.80
C SER A 34 11.63 -4.34 -8.70
N LEU A 35 10.92 -4.32 -7.57
CA LEU A 35 11.36 -3.69 -6.34
C LEU A 35 12.07 -4.71 -5.43
N PRO A 36 12.98 -4.27 -4.55
CA PRO A 36 13.61 -5.13 -3.54
C PRO A 36 12.67 -5.46 -2.36
N ILE A 37 11.45 -4.92 -2.38
CA ILE A 37 10.42 -5.11 -1.37
C ILE A 37 9.13 -5.61 -2.03
N ARG A 38 8.29 -6.28 -1.25
CA ARG A 38 6.91 -6.63 -1.61
C ARG A 38 5.95 -5.80 -0.76
N VAL A 39 4.96 -5.16 -1.38
CA VAL A 39 3.88 -4.45 -0.69
C VAL A 39 2.58 -5.22 -0.88
N ARG A 40 1.86 -5.51 0.20
CA ARG A 40 0.61 -6.29 0.16
C ARG A 40 -0.37 -5.86 1.23
N LEU A 41 -1.63 -6.26 1.07
CA LEU A 41 -2.64 -6.13 2.12
C LEU A 41 -2.36 -7.13 3.25
N VAL A 42 -2.51 -6.68 4.48
CA VAL A 42 -2.55 -7.51 5.68
C VAL A 42 -3.84 -8.32 5.69
N ARG A 43 -3.73 -9.64 5.87
CA ARG A 43 -4.83 -10.62 5.82
C ARG A 43 -4.81 -11.62 6.97
N THR A 44 -3.74 -11.66 7.75
CA THR A 44 -3.55 -12.61 8.84
C THR A 44 -2.99 -11.88 10.05
N GLU A 45 -3.25 -12.40 11.25
CA GLU A 45 -2.73 -11.84 12.49
C GLU A 45 -1.21 -11.68 12.47
N ASN A 46 -0.45 -12.69 12.00
CA ASN A 46 1.01 -12.59 11.88
C ASN A 46 1.48 -11.39 11.02
N GLN A 47 0.73 -11.05 9.97
CA GLN A 47 1.06 -9.90 9.11
C GLN A 47 0.72 -8.59 9.80
N LEU A 48 -0.39 -8.57 10.54
CA LEU A 48 -0.77 -7.43 11.35
C LEU A 48 0.27 -7.20 12.45
N THR A 49 0.70 -8.23 13.17
CA THR A 49 1.77 -8.15 14.18
C THR A 49 3.06 -7.58 13.59
N LYS A 50 3.44 -7.98 12.38
CA LYS A 50 4.59 -7.40 11.67
C LYS A 50 4.41 -5.90 11.39
N ALA A 51 3.23 -5.50 10.90
CA ALA A 51 2.92 -4.09 10.65
C ALA A 51 2.96 -3.25 11.94
N ILE A 52 2.38 -3.77 13.02
CA ILE A 52 2.36 -3.16 14.36
C ILE A 52 3.78 -2.98 14.89
N LYS A 53 4.64 -4.00 14.75
CA LYS A 53 6.05 -3.91 15.14
C LYS A 53 6.76 -2.77 14.41
N VAL A 54 6.63 -2.69 13.08
CA VAL A 54 7.25 -1.60 12.29
C VAL A 54 6.72 -0.24 12.73
N ARG A 55 5.42 -0.13 12.97
CA ARG A 55 4.79 1.09 13.50
C ARG A 55 5.42 1.49 14.84
N ALA A 56 5.38 0.61 15.83
CA ALA A 56 5.92 0.90 17.16
C ALA A 56 7.41 1.28 17.10
N ASP A 57 8.21 0.53 16.34
CA ASP A 57 9.65 0.76 16.21
C ASP A 57 9.98 2.08 15.48
N ALA A 58 9.14 2.52 14.53
CA ALA A 58 9.36 3.77 13.82
C ALA A 58 8.97 4.99 14.66
N TYR A 59 7.83 4.95 15.34
CA TYR A 59 7.35 6.06 16.17
C TYR A 59 8.15 6.18 17.49
N GLY A 60 8.55 5.05 18.08
CA GLY A 60 9.31 5.03 19.32
C GLY A 60 10.68 5.70 19.27
N ARG A 61 11.24 5.90 18.07
CA ARG A 61 12.50 6.65 17.88
C ARG A 61 12.37 8.13 18.28
N HIS A 62 11.19 8.71 18.08
CA HIS A 62 10.95 10.12 18.35
C HIS A 62 10.06 10.35 19.57
N THR A 63 9.27 9.34 19.95
CA THR A 63 8.36 9.41 21.09
C THR A 63 8.34 8.05 21.81
N PRO A 64 9.33 7.73 22.65
CA PRO A 64 9.48 6.41 23.26
C PRO A 64 8.24 5.94 24.05
N GLY A 65 7.63 6.82 24.85
CA GLY A 65 6.40 6.49 25.59
C GLY A 65 5.19 6.19 24.70
N PHE A 66 5.19 6.68 23.46
CA PHE A 66 4.14 6.38 22.48
C PHE A 66 4.35 5.04 21.77
N ALA A 67 5.57 4.51 21.79
CA ALA A 67 5.88 3.22 21.15
C ALA A 67 5.08 2.07 21.77
N ASP A 68 4.98 2.05 23.10
CA ASP A 68 4.29 0.97 23.83
C ASP A 68 2.79 0.96 23.55
N ALA A 69 2.17 2.13 23.50
CA ALA A 69 0.77 2.27 23.08
C ALA A 69 0.53 1.77 21.64
N LEU A 70 1.55 1.81 20.78
CA LEU A 70 1.46 1.35 19.40
C LEU A 70 1.85 -0.12 19.19
N ARG A 71 2.30 -0.83 20.23
CA ARG A 71 2.64 -2.27 20.19
C ARG A 71 1.42 -3.20 20.27
N VAL A 72 0.24 -2.63 20.50
CA VAL A 72 -1.03 -3.36 20.51
C VAL A 72 -1.81 -3.13 19.21
N ILE A 73 -2.75 -4.04 18.92
CA ILE A 73 -3.72 -3.86 17.85
C ILE A 73 -4.64 -2.70 18.24
N GLU A 74 -4.75 -1.69 17.38
CA GLU A 74 -5.73 -0.62 17.55
C GLU A 74 -7.09 -1.08 17.03
N PRO A 75 -8.23 -0.61 17.58
CA PRO A 75 -9.56 -0.94 17.04
C PRO A 75 -9.67 -0.68 15.53
N ASP A 76 -9.17 0.48 15.07
CA ASP A 76 -9.08 0.84 13.66
C ASP A 76 -8.28 -0.15 12.80
N ASP A 77 -7.36 -0.95 13.36
CA ASP A 77 -6.58 -1.92 12.58
C ASP A 77 -7.44 -3.10 12.08
N VAL A 78 -8.62 -3.30 12.68
CA VAL A 78 -9.53 -4.43 12.39
C VAL A 78 -10.93 -3.99 11.97
N GLU A 79 -11.19 -2.68 11.89
CA GLU A 79 -12.44 -2.14 11.37
C GLU A 79 -12.71 -2.52 9.92
N ARG A 80 -13.99 -2.66 9.54
CA ARG A 80 -14.41 -3.08 8.19
C ARG A 80 -13.97 -2.11 7.09
N SER A 81 -14.02 -0.80 7.37
CA SER A 81 -13.61 0.26 6.46
C SER A 81 -12.10 0.48 6.43
N SER A 82 -11.33 -0.32 7.17
CA SER A 82 -9.89 -0.15 7.37
C SER A 82 -9.07 -1.27 6.75
N LEU A 83 -7.95 -0.90 6.14
CA LEU A 83 -7.00 -1.80 5.51
C LEU A 83 -5.59 -1.42 5.94
N VAL A 84 -4.75 -2.41 6.22
CA VAL A 84 -3.34 -2.21 6.52
C VAL A 84 -2.50 -2.74 5.36
N LEU A 85 -1.61 -1.89 4.84
CA LEU A 85 -0.55 -2.27 3.90
C LEU A 85 0.70 -2.64 4.68
N LEU A 86 1.35 -3.72 4.25
CA LEU A 86 2.62 -4.18 4.79
C LEU A 86 3.65 -4.24 3.66
N ALA A 87 4.82 -3.64 3.89
CA ALA A 87 5.99 -3.75 3.03
C ALA A 87 7.03 -4.68 3.68
N GLU A 88 7.47 -5.71 2.96
CA GLU A 88 8.48 -6.67 3.41
C GLU A 88 9.67 -6.70 2.45
N SER A 89 10.87 -6.82 3.00
CA SER A 89 12.09 -7.07 2.23
C SER A 89 12.00 -8.42 1.53
N LYS A 90 12.28 -8.47 0.22
CA LYS A 90 12.34 -9.75 -0.52
C LYS A 90 13.61 -10.55 -0.20
N VAL A 91 14.63 -9.88 0.34
CA VAL A 91 15.91 -10.50 0.72
C VAL A 91 15.81 -11.13 2.09
N THR A 92 15.30 -10.40 3.09
CA THR A 92 15.30 -10.83 4.49
C THR A 92 13.94 -11.34 4.98
N GLY A 93 12.84 -11.04 4.27
CA GLY A 93 11.48 -11.35 4.72
C GLY A 93 10.99 -10.48 5.89
N GLU A 94 11.81 -9.54 6.35
CA GLU A 94 11.49 -8.62 7.43
C GLU A 94 10.53 -7.53 6.98
N ALA A 95 9.66 -7.10 7.88
CA ALA A 95 8.77 -5.97 7.66
C ALA A 95 9.58 -4.67 7.73
N VAL A 96 9.48 -3.87 6.67
CA VAL A 96 10.25 -2.63 6.50
C VAL A 96 9.35 -1.39 6.38
N GLY A 97 8.05 -1.56 6.21
CA GLY A 97 7.10 -0.45 6.13
C GLY A 97 5.66 -0.87 6.37
N THR A 98 4.83 0.09 6.78
CA THR A 98 3.38 -0.08 6.96
C THR A 98 2.65 1.23 6.67
N LEU A 99 1.37 1.13 6.29
CA LEU A 99 0.45 2.26 6.10
C LEU A 99 -0.99 1.75 6.31
N ARG A 100 -1.81 2.47 7.08
CA ARG A 100 -3.23 2.18 7.26
C ARG A 100 -4.09 3.10 6.41
N ILE A 101 -5.09 2.53 5.76
CA ILE A 101 -6.11 3.21 4.95
C ILE A 101 -7.43 3.00 5.67
N HIS A 102 -8.05 4.07 6.16
CA HIS A 102 -9.41 4.04 6.68
C HIS A 102 -10.30 4.79 5.69
N THR A 103 -11.31 4.12 5.15
CA THR A 103 -12.26 4.70 4.18
C THR A 103 -13.50 5.21 4.89
N ASN A 104 -14.20 6.18 4.31
CA ASN A 104 -15.46 6.67 4.87
C ASN A 104 -16.71 5.87 4.43
N PHE A 105 -16.53 4.66 3.90
CA PHE A 105 -17.62 3.85 3.32
C PHE A 105 -18.60 3.31 4.36
N ASP A 106 -18.13 2.99 5.57
CA ASP A 106 -18.98 2.52 6.68
C ASP A 106 -19.31 3.65 7.68
N GLY A 107 -18.87 4.89 7.42
CA GLY A 107 -19.09 6.05 8.27
C GLY A 107 -17.95 7.07 8.18
N PRO A 108 -18.10 8.27 8.78
CA PRO A 108 -17.11 9.34 8.65
C PRO A 108 -15.72 8.94 9.17
N THR A 109 -14.66 9.35 8.48
CA THR A 109 -13.29 9.24 9.00
C THR A 109 -13.10 10.15 10.23
N TYR A 110 -12.04 9.92 11.01
CA TYR A 110 -11.71 10.79 12.14
C TYR A 110 -11.66 12.28 11.74
N LEU A 111 -11.00 12.61 10.62
CA LEU A 111 -10.89 13.99 10.16
C LEU A 111 -12.23 14.61 9.78
N GLU A 112 -13.13 13.85 9.15
CA GLU A 112 -14.49 14.32 8.85
C GLU A 112 -15.29 14.66 10.10
N ARG A 113 -14.99 14.03 11.25
CA ARG A 113 -15.69 14.29 12.51
C ARG A 113 -15.16 15.51 13.25
N ILE A 114 -13.86 15.79 13.11
CA ILE A 114 -13.19 16.82 13.92
C ILE A 114 -12.92 18.13 13.16
N LEU A 115 -13.03 18.12 11.83
CA LEU A 115 -12.80 19.30 10.99
C LEU A 115 -14.05 19.66 10.19
N THR A 116 -14.29 20.96 10.04
CA THR A 116 -15.19 21.48 9.02
C THR A 116 -14.49 21.39 7.66
N LEU A 117 -14.73 20.31 6.92
CA LEU A 117 -14.08 20.12 5.63
C LEU A 117 -14.62 21.09 4.56
N PRO A 118 -13.74 21.55 3.63
CA PRO A 118 -14.12 22.23 2.40
C PRO A 118 -15.23 21.50 1.64
N GLU A 119 -16.05 22.25 0.90
CA GLU A 119 -17.24 21.72 0.23
C GLU A 119 -16.96 20.54 -0.69
N PHE A 120 -15.87 20.60 -1.47
CA PHE A 120 -15.50 19.54 -2.41
C PHE A 120 -15.10 18.21 -1.73
N LEU A 121 -14.80 18.22 -0.43
CA LEU A 121 -14.52 17.02 0.37
C LEU A 121 -15.78 16.48 1.06
N ARG A 122 -16.83 17.29 1.22
CA ARG A 122 -18.04 16.87 1.97
C ARG A 122 -18.86 15.89 1.14
N GLY A 123 -19.13 14.71 1.71
CA GLY A 123 -19.90 13.65 1.04
C GLY A 123 -19.14 12.94 -0.09
N ALA A 124 -17.85 13.23 -0.28
CA ALA A 124 -17.02 12.57 -1.26
C ALA A 124 -16.45 11.24 -0.71
N ALA A 125 -16.10 10.32 -1.61
CA ALA A 125 -15.39 9.09 -1.24
C ALA A 125 -13.96 9.43 -0.78
N ILE A 126 -13.65 9.14 0.49
CA ILE A 126 -12.39 9.52 1.15
C ILE A 126 -11.64 8.28 1.64
N ALA A 127 -10.33 8.28 1.43
CA ALA A 127 -9.37 7.46 2.15
C ALA A 127 -8.57 8.34 3.13
N TYR A 128 -8.74 8.13 4.43
CA TYR A 128 -7.89 8.73 5.46
C TYR A 128 -6.71 7.81 5.77
N VAL A 129 -5.50 8.33 5.59
CA VAL A 129 -4.26 7.58 5.74
C VAL A 129 -3.64 7.86 7.09
N THR A 130 -3.36 6.79 7.82
CA THR A 130 -2.69 6.84 9.12
C THR A 130 -1.57 5.81 9.20
N ARG A 131 -0.79 5.89 10.28
CA ARG A 131 0.25 4.90 10.62
C ARG A 131 1.26 4.62 9.50
N LEU A 132 1.56 5.62 8.65
CA LEU A 132 2.69 5.53 7.73
C LEU A 132 3.99 5.45 8.52
N ALA A 133 4.65 4.31 8.47
CA ALA A 133 5.90 4.05 9.17
C ALA A 133 6.84 3.22 8.29
N VAL A 134 8.13 3.54 8.34
CA VAL A 134 9.20 2.79 7.67
C VAL A 134 10.38 2.60 8.60
N VAL A 135 11.08 1.48 8.44
CA VAL A 135 12.35 1.23 9.13
C VAL A 135 13.40 2.23 8.63
N SER A 136 14.23 2.74 9.55
CA SER A 136 15.32 3.66 9.20
C SER A 136 16.33 2.97 8.30
N GLY A 137 16.79 3.67 7.26
CA GLY A 137 17.80 3.15 6.35
C GLY A 137 17.77 3.85 5.00
N PRO A 138 18.75 3.55 4.13
CA PRO A 138 18.90 4.21 2.83
C PRO A 138 17.68 4.01 1.92
N ASN A 139 16.91 2.94 2.12
CA ASN A 139 15.77 2.59 1.28
C ASN A 139 14.42 3.10 1.83
N GLY A 140 14.40 3.88 2.92
CA GLY A 140 13.16 4.35 3.54
C GLY A 140 12.26 5.13 2.57
N SER A 141 12.85 6.00 1.75
CA SER A 141 12.11 6.79 0.75
C SER A 141 11.46 5.92 -0.33
N SER A 142 12.17 4.91 -0.84
CA SER A 142 11.59 4.00 -1.84
C SER A 142 10.47 3.14 -1.27
N VAL A 143 10.57 2.73 0.01
CA VAL A 143 9.49 2.01 0.70
C VAL A 143 8.24 2.89 0.84
N LYS A 144 8.41 4.15 1.28
CA LYS A 144 7.30 5.11 1.35
C LYS A 144 6.64 5.29 -0.02
N LEU A 145 7.42 5.50 -1.08
CA LEU A 145 6.88 5.66 -2.43
C LEU A 145 6.10 4.43 -2.90
N ALA A 146 6.59 3.22 -2.61
CA ALA A 146 5.86 1.99 -2.94
C ALA A 146 4.54 1.86 -2.16
N LEU A 147 4.52 2.24 -0.87
CA LEU A 147 3.29 2.30 -0.06
C LEU A 147 2.31 3.35 -0.59
N PHE A 148 2.78 4.54 -0.98
CA PHE A 148 1.95 5.57 -1.60
C PHE A 148 1.41 5.13 -2.96
N LYS A 149 2.21 4.44 -3.78
CA LYS A 149 1.75 3.88 -5.04
C LYS A 149 0.68 2.81 -4.84
N ALA A 150 0.84 1.97 -3.81
CA ALA A 150 -0.15 0.97 -3.42
C ALA A 150 -1.47 1.65 -2.99
N LEU A 151 -1.40 2.66 -2.13
CA LEU A 151 -2.54 3.50 -1.74
C LEU A 151 -3.21 4.16 -2.94
N TYR A 152 -2.44 4.81 -3.82
CA TYR A 152 -2.97 5.51 -4.98
C TYR A 152 -3.74 4.57 -5.91
N ARG A 153 -3.18 3.39 -6.18
CA ARG A 153 -3.85 2.35 -6.98
C ARG A 153 -5.08 1.79 -6.29
N TYR A 154 -5.05 1.61 -4.96
CA TYR A 154 -6.22 1.23 -4.18
C TYR A 154 -7.35 2.25 -4.35
N CYS A 155 -7.05 3.53 -4.20
CA CYS A 155 -8.03 4.61 -4.37
C CYS A 155 -8.63 4.63 -5.78
N LEU A 156 -7.81 4.52 -6.83
CA LEU A 156 -8.29 4.44 -8.21
C LEU A 156 -9.25 3.25 -8.42
N ALA A 157 -8.88 2.05 -7.95
CA ALA A 157 -9.69 0.85 -8.15
C ALA A 157 -11.00 0.85 -7.36
N THR A 158 -11.07 1.60 -6.26
CA THR A 158 -12.23 1.72 -5.37
C THR A 158 -13.01 3.01 -5.56
N GLN A 159 -12.69 3.78 -6.61
CA GLN A 159 -13.34 5.05 -6.95
C GLN A 159 -13.30 6.09 -5.81
N ILE A 160 -12.27 6.05 -4.97
CA ILE A 160 -12.02 7.06 -3.94
C ILE A 160 -11.46 8.31 -4.62
N SER A 161 -12.12 9.44 -4.39
CA SER A 161 -11.78 10.71 -5.03
C SER A 161 -10.67 11.46 -4.29
N TRP A 162 -10.63 11.34 -2.95
CA TRP A 162 -9.73 12.11 -2.12
C TRP A 162 -8.97 11.25 -1.12
N ILE A 163 -7.68 11.52 -0.97
CA ILE A 163 -6.87 10.99 0.12
C ILE A 163 -6.66 12.10 1.14
N LEU A 164 -6.98 11.84 2.41
CA LEU A 164 -6.66 12.72 3.52
C LEU A 164 -5.49 12.16 4.30
N ALA A 165 -4.64 13.03 4.83
CA ALA A 165 -3.54 12.68 5.71
C ALA A 165 -3.33 13.74 6.78
N VAL A 166 -2.68 13.35 7.87
CA VAL A 166 -2.21 14.27 8.90
C VAL A 166 -0.73 14.05 9.08
N ALA A 167 0.05 15.11 8.92
CA ALA A 167 1.50 15.03 9.04
C ALA A 167 2.06 16.13 9.93
N ARG A 168 3.05 15.77 10.75
CA ARG A 168 3.87 16.73 11.51
C ARG A 168 5.03 17.21 10.65
N GLU A 169 5.58 18.37 10.98
CA GLU A 169 6.85 18.80 10.38
C GLU A 169 8.02 17.92 10.89
N PRO A 170 9.01 17.53 10.06
CA PRO A 170 9.14 17.76 8.61
C PRO A 170 8.58 16.63 7.72
N VAL A 171 7.78 15.71 8.28
CA VAL A 171 7.21 14.56 7.54
C VAL A 171 6.18 15.02 6.50
N ASP A 172 5.49 16.12 6.77
CA ASP A 172 4.58 16.82 5.84
C ASP A 172 5.22 17.12 4.48
N ARG A 173 6.53 17.37 4.42
CA ARG A 173 7.26 17.62 3.17
C ARG A 173 7.18 16.45 2.19
N ASP A 174 7.10 15.21 2.68
CA ASP A 174 6.94 14.03 1.80
C ASP A 174 5.56 14.03 1.12
N PHE A 175 4.51 14.44 1.83
CA PHE A 175 3.16 14.58 1.28
C PHE A 175 3.07 15.75 0.29
N VAL A 176 3.66 16.89 0.63
CA VAL A 176 3.71 18.06 -0.28
C VAL A 176 4.44 17.70 -1.58
N ARG A 177 5.56 16.98 -1.50
CA ARG A 177 6.28 16.46 -2.68
C ARG A 177 5.47 15.50 -3.54
N LEU A 178 4.43 14.87 -2.99
CA LEU A 178 3.51 14.04 -3.76
C LEU A 178 2.40 14.87 -4.42
N GLY A 179 2.19 16.11 -3.99
CA GLY A 179 1.12 16.98 -4.48
C GLY A 179 -0.06 17.13 -3.50
N PHE A 180 0.11 16.76 -2.23
CA PHE A 180 -0.88 17.07 -1.20
C PHE A 180 -0.92 18.57 -0.91
N LEU A 181 -2.11 19.08 -0.61
CA LEU A 181 -2.40 20.47 -0.29
C LEU A 181 -3.02 20.59 1.10
N ASP A 182 -2.90 21.76 1.74
CA ASP A 182 -3.47 22.00 3.06
C ASP A 182 -5.00 22.09 3.04
N ILE A 183 -5.66 21.39 3.97
CA ILE A 183 -7.10 21.52 4.21
C ILE A 183 -7.39 22.83 4.94
N LEU A 184 -6.51 23.19 5.88
CA LEU A 184 -6.65 24.40 6.70
C LEU A 184 -5.97 25.61 6.02
N PRO A 185 -6.38 26.84 6.37
CA PRO A 185 -5.68 28.04 5.91
C PRO A 185 -4.20 28.03 6.29
N GLU A 186 -3.39 28.71 5.48
CA GLU A 186 -1.94 28.82 5.69
C GLU A 186 -1.59 29.25 7.13
N GLY A 187 -0.58 28.60 7.71
CA GLY A 187 -0.15 28.84 9.09
C GLY A 187 -1.04 28.20 10.18
N THR A 188 -2.22 27.67 9.83
CA THR A 188 -3.09 26.99 10.80
C THR A 188 -2.68 25.53 10.94
N LYS A 189 -2.49 25.08 12.19
CA LYS A 189 -2.22 23.68 12.51
C LYS A 189 -3.32 23.12 13.40
N LEU A 190 -3.61 21.83 13.22
CA LEU A 190 -4.48 21.09 14.12
C LEU A 190 -3.65 20.63 15.32
N ARG A 191 -4.05 21.02 16.53
CA ARG A 191 -3.49 20.47 17.77
C ARG A 191 -4.07 19.08 18.00
N ARG A 192 -3.23 18.05 18.09
CA ARG A 192 -3.67 16.72 18.50
C ARG A 192 -3.41 16.48 19.99
N PRO A 193 -4.42 16.03 20.77
CA PRO A 193 -4.26 15.66 22.18
C PRO A 193 -3.22 14.54 22.38
N ASP A 194 -2.86 14.33 23.65
CA ASP A 194 -1.72 13.54 24.16
C ASP A 194 -1.57 12.12 23.60
N ASP A 195 -2.65 11.50 23.12
CA ASP A 195 -2.64 10.20 22.45
C ASP A 195 -1.69 10.14 21.24
N PHE A 196 -1.16 11.27 20.78
CA PHE A 196 -0.18 11.37 19.68
C PHE A 196 1.07 12.19 20.03
N GLY A 197 1.31 12.47 21.32
CA GLY A 197 2.49 13.18 21.81
C GLY A 197 2.42 14.71 21.69
N GLU A 198 1.23 15.28 21.89
CA GLU A 198 0.94 16.73 21.89
C GLU A 198 1.64 17.50 20.76
N VAL A 199 1.21 17.26 19.53
CA VAL A 199 1.90 17.73 18.33
C VAL A 199 0.98 18.55 17.44
N ASP A 200 1.54 19.64 16.91
CA ASP A 200 0.89 20.44 15.87
C ASP A 200 1.09 19.78 14.52
N VAL A 201 -0.01 19.48 13.86
CA VAL A 201 -0.02 18.73 12.61
C VAL A 201 -0.81 19.46 11.53
N ARG A 202 -0.45 19.19 10.29
CA ARG A 202 -1.11 19.72 9.09
C ARG A 202 -2.07 18.66 8.54
N PRO A 203 -3.38 18.94 8.53
CA PRO A 203 -4.33 18.14 7.76
C PRO A 203 -4.18 18.49 6.28
N LEU A 204 -3.96 17.46 5.47
CA LEU A 204 -3.66 17.56 4.04
C LEU A 204 -4.65 16.73 3.23
N TYR A 205 -4.94 17.17 2.01
CA TYR A 205 -5.75 16.43 1.03
C TYR A 205 -4.98 16.21 -0.27
N PHE A 206 -5.35 15.17 -1.01
CA PHE A 206 -4.81 14.84 -2.32
C PHE A 206 -5.91 14.38 -3.27
N ASP A 207 -5.92 14.97 -4.45
CA ASP A 207 -6.87 14.70 -5.53
C ASP A 207 -6.44 13.45 -6.30
N VAL A 208 -7.12 12.34 -6.11
CA VAL A 208 -6.76 11.06 -6.74
C VAL A 208 -6.95 11.11 -8.25
N LEU A 209 -8.01 11.80 -8.71
CA LEU A 209 -8.41 11.80 -10.11
C LEU A 209 -7.54 12.76 -10.93
N GLU A 210 -7.23 13.94 -10.39
CA GLU A 210 -6.39 14.93 -11.07
C GLU A 210 -4.88 14.68 -10.92
N ALA A 211 -4.47 13.78 -10.01
CA ALA A 211 -3.06 13.51 -9.74
C ALA A 211 -2.24 13.21 -11.00
N GLU A 212 -2.75 12.32 -11.86
CA GLU A 212 -2.05 11.93 -13.08
C GLU A 212 -1.87 13.13 -14.02
N HIS A 213 -2.94 13.89 -14.23
CA HIS A 213 -2.93 15.07 -15.09
C HIS A 213 -1.91 16.10 -14.58
N LYS A 214 -1.95 16.43 -13.27
CA LYS A 214 -1.04 17.35 -12.61
C LYS A 214 0.42 16.88 -12.70
N TRP A 215 0.68 15.60 -12.40
CA TRP A 215 2.04 15.05 -12.49
C TRP A 215 2.59 15.05 -13.91
N ARG A 216 1.76 14.72 -14.91
CA ARG A 216 2.16 14.74 -16.32
C ARG A 216 2.41 16.17 -16.80
N GLY A 217 1.49 17.09 -16.51
CA GLY A 217 1.57 18.49 -16.94
C GLY A 217 2.77 19.24 -16.37
N THR A 218 3.16 18.93 -15.13
CA THR A 218 4.32 19.53 -14.45
C THR A 218 5.64 18.78 -14.66
N ARG A 219 5.64 17.69 -15.45
CA ARG A 219 6.79 16.76 -15.59
C ARG A 219 7.33 16.33 -14.23
N HIS A 220 6.41 15.99 -13.33
CA HIS A 220 6.72 15.67 -11.95
C HIS A 220 7.70 14.48 -11.86
N PRO A 221 8.76 14.54 -11.03
CA PRO A 221 9.77 13.48 -10.95
C PRO A 221 9.22 12.10 -10.58
N LEU A 222 8.08 12.07 -9.87
CA LEU A 222 7.42 10.83 -9.45
C LEU A 222 6.41 10.30 -10.47
N TYR A 223 6.14 11.01 -11.58
CA TYR A 223 5.13 10.60 -12.57
C TYR A 223 5.39 9.19 -13.12
N ASP A 224 6.62 8.93 -13.58
CA ASP A 224 6.98 7.63 -14.13
C ASP A 224 6.84 6.52 -13.09
N PHE A 225 7.32 6.74 -11.86
CA PHE A 225 7.23 5.75 -10.80
C PHE A 225 5.80 5.49 -10.37
N MET A 226 4.98 6.53 -10.15
CA MET A 226 3.62 6.42 -9.61
C MET A 226 2.65 5.87 -10.65
N VAL A 227 2.74 6.35 -11.90
CA VAL A 227 1.74 6.09 -12.94
C VAL A 227 2.25 5.07 -13.96
N ARG A 228 3.31 5.38 -14.71
CA ARG A 228 3.69 4.63 -15.92
C ARG A 228 4.32 3.28 -15.64
N LYS A 229 5.23 3.19 -14.66
CA LYS A 229 5.96 1.96 -14.37
C LYS A 229 5.06 0.95 -13.67
N VAL A 230 5.01 -0.28 -14.17
CA VAL A 230 4.37 -1.39 -13.47
C VAL A 230 5.39 -1.98 -12.49
N HIS A 231 4.98 -2.24 -11.25
CA HIS A 231 5.78 -2.94 -10.26
C HIS A 231 4.99 -4.18 -9.81
N PRO A 232 5.40 -5.40 -10.19
CA PRO A 232 4.69 -6.63 -9.84
C PRO A 232 4.76 -6.93 -8.34
N ASP A 233 5.73 -6.33 -7.64
CA ASP A 233 5.90 -6.49 -6.19
C ASP A 233 4.90 -5.67 -5.36
N ILE A 234 4.06 -4.84 -5.99
CA ILE A 234 2.94 -4.15 -5.33
C ILE A 234 1.66 -4.97 -5.58
N GLU A 235 1.34 -5.81 -4.60
CA GLU A 235 0.37 -6.90 -4.62
C GLU A 235 -0.92 -6.54 -3.85
N ILE A 236 -1.55 -5.42 -4.21
CA ILE A 236 -2.80 -4.98 -3.54
C ILE A 236 -4.08 -5.62 -4.09
N PHE A 237 -4.04 -6.18 -5.31
CA PHE A 237 -5.19 -6.81 -5.98
C PHE A 237 -4.96 -8.27 -6.38
N THR A 238 -3.82 -8.86 -5.97
CA THR A 238 -3.46 -10.24 -6.34
C THR A 238 -4.30 -11.31 -5.64
N SER A 239 -5.13 -10.91 -4.67
CA SER A 239 -6.13 -11.77 -4.03
C SER A 239 -7.51 -11.16 -4.22
N VAL A 240 -8.31 -11.77 -5.10
CA VAL A 240 -9.69 -11.38 -5.47
C VAL A 240 -10.74 -11.57 -4.35
N SER A 241 -10.34 -11.56 -3.08
CA SER A 241 -11.28 -11.60 -1.95
C SER A 241 -10.71 -10.90 -0.72
N SER A 242 -11.45 -9.91 -0.21
CA SER A 242 -11.09 -9.10 0.96
C SER A 242 -11.39 -9.75 2.31
N SER A 243 -11.80 -11.01 2.32
CA SER A 243 -12.05 -11.74 3.57
C SER A 243 -10.73 -12.00 4.31
N TRP A 244 -10.74 -11.77 5.63
CA TRP A 244 -9.75 -12.35 6.52
C TRP A 244 -9.67 -13.85 6.21
N ALA A 245 -8.46 -14.33 5.90
CA ALA A 245 -8.28 -15.75 5.66
C ALA A 245 -8.42 -16.44 7.02
N THR A 246 -9.62 -16.93 7.34
CA THR A 246 -9.77 -17.90 8.43
C THR A 246 -8.88 -19.08 8.05
N PRO A 247 -7.91 -19.48 8.90
CA PRO A 247 -7.15 -20.69 8.66
C PRO A 247 -8.17 -21.80 8.42
N ARG A 248 -8.08 -22.54 7.31
CA ARG A 248 -8.84 -23.78 7.17
C ARG A 248 -8.41 -24.65 8.32
N GLN A 249 -9.21 -24.70 9.39
CA GLN A 249 -9.00 -25.62 10.48
C GLN A 249 -8.82 -26.99 9.83
N SER A 250 -7.67 -27.61 10.07
CA SER A 250 -7.45 -29.00 9.70
C SER A 250 -8.62 -29.77 10.29
N ARG A 251 -9.53 -30.22 9.43
CA ARG A 251 -10.58 -31.16 9.80
C ARG A 251 -9.83 -32.42 10.20
N ILE A 252 -9.45 -32.50 11.47
CA ILE A 252 -9.02 -33.75 12.08
C ILE A 252 -10.18 -34.69 11.80
N ARG A 253 -9.94 -35.66 10.93
CA ARG A 253 -10.84 -36.78 10.69
C ARG A 253 -11.07 -37.40 12.07
N ARG A 254 -12.18 -37.05 12.71
CA ARG A 254 -12.72 -37.82 13.82
C ARG A 254 -13.11 -39.14 13.18
N SER A 255 -12.22 -40.12 13.30
CA SER A 255 -12.46 -41.48 12.87
C SER A 255 -13.78 -41.92 13.49
N ILE A 256 -14.73 -42.21 12.62
CA ILE A 256 -15.91 -43.00 12.95
C ILE A 256 -15.39 -44.30 13.56
N ARG A 257 -15.64 -44.50 14.86
CA ARG A 257 -15.83 -45.84 15.40
C ARG A 257 -17.27 -45.94 15.87
N GLU A 258 -17.90 -46.93 15.30
CA GLU A 258 -19.26 -47.42 15.43
C GLU A 258 -19.76 -47.53 16.87
N GLY A 259 -21.07 -47.34 17.02
CA GLY A 259 -21.83 -47.79 18.17
C GLY A 259 -23.22 -47.15 18.25
N PHE A 260 -24.21 -47.79 17.60
CA PHE A 260 -25.62 -47.98 18.03
C PHE A 260 -26.41 -46.79 18.63
N LEU A 261 -27.67 -46.47 18.33
CA LEU A 261 -28.79 -46.88 17.43
C LEU A 261 -29.83 -45.71 17.51
N PRO A 262 -30.87 -45.64 16.66
CA PRO A 262 -31.75 -44.49 16.50
C PRO A 262 -33.07 -44.61 17.29
N GLU A 263 -33.62 -43.47 17.75
CA GLU A 263 -35.06 -43.22 17.99
C GLU A 263 -35.21 -41.71 18.33
N ALA A 264 -35.85 -40.89 17.51
CA ALA A 264 -37.29 -40.64 17.37
C ALA A 264 -37.82 -39.53 18.34
N PHE A 265 -38.63 -38.64 17.76
CA PHE A 265 -39.59 -37.67 18.36
C PHE A 265 -39.23 -36.18 18.59
N GLN A 266 -39.99 -35.37 17.83
CA GLN A 266 -40.79 -34.18 18.19
C GLN A 266 -40.19 -32.76 18.33
N ILE A 267 -40.43 -31.96 17.28
CA ILE A 267 -41.26 -30.73 17.21
C ILE A 267 -41.49 -29.95 18.55
N MET A 268 -41.12 -28.67 18.62
CA MET A 268 -42.03 -27.50 18.70
C MET A 268 -41.29 -26.17 18.96
N ALA A 269 -41.85 -25.14 18.34
CA ALA A 269 -41.51 -23.73 18.45
C ALA A 269 -41.84 -23.12 19.82
N VAL A 270 -41.04 -22.12 20.22
CA VAL A 270 -41.46 -20.73 20.50
C VAL A 270 -40.33 -19.81 20.07
#